data_AF-A0A0Q9NKR7-F1
#
_entry.id   AF-A0A0Q9NKR7-F1
#
_cell.length_a   1.000
_cell.length_b   1.000
_cell.length_c   1.000
_cell.angle_alpha   90.00
_cell.angle_beta   90.00
_cell.angle_gamma   90.00
#
_symmetry.space_group_name_H-M   'P 1'
#
loop_
_entity.id
_entity.type
_entity.pdbx_description
1 polymer ?
#
loop_
_entity_poly.entity_id
_entity_poly.type
_entity_poly.pdbx_seq_one_letter_code
_entity_poly.pdbx_strand_id
1 'polypeptide(L)'
;MSAPEFTEAQIPQPRFTVETARVLAEVAHNRQKDKLKRPYRDHVIAVGDALADFDDDIRIAGYLHDIAEDTPITRQALLDMGVSERAADIIERVTNRLHDNPDDYQAGMHFIAEDHDAALVKIADNAHNSLPERVRALAAKWPDKPPVTKYRDARPVLYAAVDVEEVRKILARVNPWLLKELDDRLDDEDDTDYENLTYDDAPTAEPVPAPETAASRPDGAS
;
A
#
# COMPACT_ATOMS: atom_id res chain seq x y z
N MET A 1 -29.36 -52.44 17.09
CA MET A 1 -28.68 -51.44 17.95
C MET A 1 -27.70 -50.71 17.05
N SER A 2 -28.04 -49.49 16.61
CA SER A 2 -27.12 -48.67 15.80
C SER A 2 -26.05 -48.09 16.73
N ALA A 3 -24.78 -48.27 16.36
CA ALA A 3 -23.66 -47.61 17.02
C ALA A 3 -23.75 -46.09 16.76
N PRO A 4 -23.34 -45.24 17.72
CA PRO A 4 -23.28 -43.81 17.49
C PRO A 4 -22.09 -43.49 16.57
N GLU A 5 -22.33 -42.74 15.50
CA GLU A 5 -21.27 -42.08 14.74
C GLU A 5 -20.74 -40.93 15.60
N PHE A 6 -19.53 -41.09 16.13
CA PHE A 6 -18.78 -39.97 16.69
C PHE A 6 -18.28 -39.12 15.53
N THR A 7 -18.92 -37.97 15.30
CA THR A 7 -18.38 -36.93 14.43
C THR A 7 -17.15 -36.37 15.13
N GLU A 8 -15.97 -36.74 14.64
CA GLU A 8 -14.71 -36.20 15.11
C GLU A 8 -14.75 -34.69 14.88
N ALA A 9 -14.83 -33.92 15.97
CA ALA A 9 -14.80 -32.48 15.90
C ALA A 9 -13.47 -32.08 15.25
N GLN A 10 -13.55 -31.52 14.06
CA GLN A 10 -12.39 -31.01 13.32
C GLN A 10 -11.64 -30.04 14.23
N ILE A 11 -10.52 -30.48 14.81
CA ILE A 11 -9.65 -29.60 15.60
C ILE A 11 -9.17 -28.53 14.62
N PRO A 12 -9.45 -27.23 14.84
CA PRO A 12 -8.95 -26.20 13.95
C PRO A 12 -7.43 -26.26 13.98
N GLN A 13 -6.84 -26.57 12.82
CA GLN A 13 -5.40 -26.58 12.67
C GLN A 13 -4.87 -25.19 13.06
N PRO A 14 -3.74 -25.07 13.76
CA PRO A 14 -3.17 -23.78 14.09
C PRO A 14 -2.84 -23.04 12.79
N ARG A 15 -3.69 -22.09 12.42
CA ARG A 15 -3.47 -21.15 11.31
C ARG A 15 -2.33 -20.23 11.71
N PHE A 16 -1.36 -20.01 10.81
CA PHE A 16 -0.39 -18.95 10.98
C PHE A 16 -1.11 -17.61 11.00
N THR A 17 -0.93 -16.84 12.07
CA THR A 17 -1.64 -15.56 12.27
C THR A 17 -0.71 -14.38 12.12
N VAL A 18 -1.28 -13.18 12.01
CA VAL A 18 -0.51 -11.93 12.04
C VAL A 18 0.32 -11.81 13.32
N GLU A 19 -0.21 -12.22 14.47
CA GLU A 19 0.54 -12.23 15.73
C GLU A 19 1.72 -13.21 15.69
N THR A 20 1.51 -14.39 15.10
CA THR A 20 2.59 -15.37 14.85
C THR A 20 3.69 -14.77 13.97
N ALA A 21 3.31 -14.04 12.91
CA ALA A 21 4.24 -13.36 12.01
C ALA A 21 5.06 -12.30 12.76
N ARG A 22 4.40 -11.47 13.57
CA ARG A 22 5.03 -10.43 14.39
C ARG A 22 6.09 -11.04 15.32
N VAL A 23 5.72 -12.07 16.09
CA VAL A 23 6.65 -12.75 17.01
C VAL A 23 7.82 -13.39 16.25
N LEU A 24 7.55 -14.03 15.12
CA LEU A 24 8.59 -14.64 14.29
C LEU A 24 9.60 -13.58 13.80
N ALA A 25 9.11 -12.44 13.31
CA ALA A 25 9.96 -11.33 12.87
C ALA A 25 10.83 -10.78 14.03
N GLU A 26 10.25 -10.57 15.21
CA GLU A 26 11.01 -10.10 16.38
C GLU A 26 12.14 -11.06 16.76
N VAL A 27 11.85 -12.37 16.78
CA VAL A 27 12.82 -13.41 17.15
C VAL A 27 13.91 -13.54 16.08
N ALA A 28 13.52 -13.60 14.81
CA ALA A 28 14.44 -13.81 13.69
C ALA A 28 15.45 -12.66 13.56
N HIS A 29 15.02 -11.42 13.80
CA HIS A 29 15.86 -10.22 13.69
C HIS A 29 16.43 -9.73 15.02
N ASN A 30 16.26 -10.46 16.14
CA ASN A 30 16.64 -10.01 17.49
C ASN A 30 18.13 -9.64 17.64
N ARG A 31 19.02 -10.33 16.91
CA ARG A 31 20.48 -10.08 16.94
C ARG A 31 20.96 -9.19 15.81
N GLN A 32 20.08 -8.83 14.88
CA GLN A 32 20.42 -8.01 13.73
C GLN A 32 20.43 -6.53 14.11
N LYS A 33 21.43 -5.82 13.62
CA LYS A 33 21.55 -4.38 13.77
C LYS A 33 21.54 -3.73 12.40
N ASP A 34 20.87 -2.59 12.30
CA ASP A 34 20.84 -1.83 11.06
C ASP A 34 22.17 -1.09 10.78
N LYS A 35 22.19 -0.35 9.68
CA LYS A 35 23.32 0.49 9.26
C LYS A 35 23.72 1.54 10.33
N LEU A 36 22.82 1.93 11.22
CA LEU A 36 23.03 2.87 12.32
C LEU A 36 23.28 2.18 13.68
N LYS A 37 23.42 0.85 13.70
CA LYS A 37 23.58 0.02 14.91
C LYS A 37 22.34 -0.04 15.81
N ARG A 38 21.18 0.33 15.30
CA ARG A 38 19.86 0.21 15.97
C ARG A 38 19.32 -1.21 15.80
N PRO A 39 18.45 -1.72 16.70
CA PRO A 39 17.82 -3.02 16.54
C PRO A 39 17.02 -3.09 15.22
N TYR A 40 17.27 -4.13 14.41
CA TYR A 40 16.58 -4.25 13.12
C TYR A 40 15.10 -4.61 13.27
N ARG A 41 14.74 -5.31 14.35
CA ARG A 41 13.34 -5.66 14.68
C ARG A 41 12.40 -4.45 14.64
N ASP A 42 12.86 -3.27 15.01
CA ASP A 42 12.02 -2.06 15.05
C ASP A 42 11.52 -1.69 13.64
N HIS A 43 12.30 -2.00 12.59
CA HIS A 43 11.91 -1.78 11.21
C HIS A 43 10.83 -2.77 10.73
N VAL A 44 11.05 -4.07 10.90
CA VAL A 44 10.09 -5.08 10.43
C VAL A 44 8.74 -4.95 11.16
N ILE A 45 8.76 -4.53 12.43
CA ILE A 45 7.55 -4.25 13.19
C ILE A 45 6.84 -3.00 12.68
N ALA A 46 7.58 -1.91 12.43
CA ALA A 46 7.00 -0.71 11.83
C ALA A 46 6.38 -0.96 10.44
N VAL A 47 6.99 -1.83 9.61
CA VAL A 47 6.45 -2.19 8.30
C VAL A 47 5.15 -2.98 8.42
N GLY A 48 5.09 -4.01 9.28
CA GLY A 48 3.85 -4.75 9.51
C GLY A 48 2.74 -3.90 10.17
N ASP A 49 3.09 -3.04 11.12
CA ASP A 49 2.14 -2.13 11.79
C ASP A 49 1.58 -1.07 10.81
N ALA A 50 2.35 -0.66 9.80
CA ALA A 50 1.90 0.25 8.75
C ALA A 50 0.78 -0.32 7.88
N LEU A 51 0.65 -1.65 7.84
CA LEU A 51 -0.31 -2.38 7.02
C LEU A 51 -1.56 -2.80 7.80
N ALA A 52 -1.81 -2.23 8.98
CA ALA A 52 -2.91 -2.64 9.86
C ALA A 52 -4.32 -2.48 9.26
N ASP A 53 -4.50 -1.69 8.21
CA ASP A 53 -5.79 -1.51 7.51
C ASP A 53 -6.04 -2.53 6.39
N PHE A 54 -5.08 -3.42 6.13
CA PHE A 54 -5.13 -4.43 5.06
C PHE A 54 -5.39 -5.82 5.63
N ASP A 55 -5.63 -6.80 4.75
CA ASP A 55 -5.92 -8.16 5.17
C ASP A 55 -4.70 -8.88 5.80
N ASP A 56 -4.96 -10.03 6.39
CA ASP A 56 -3.96 -10.78 7.16
C ASP A 56 -2.76 -11.22 6.33
N ASP A 57 -2.90 -11.58 5.05
CA ASP A 57 -1.75 -12.04 4.24
C ASP A 57 -0.77 -10.89 3.97
N ILE A 58 -1.29 -9.70 3.65
CA ILE A 58 -0.50 -8.49 3.44
C ILE A 58 0.24 -8.11 4.73
N ARG A 59 -0.45 -8.18 5.87
CA ARG A 59 0.14 -7.90 7.19
C ARG A 59 1.22 -8.92 7.56
N ILE A 60 0.96 -10.21 7.34
CA ILE A 60 1.95 -11.29 7.53
C ILE A 60 3.17 -11.02 6.66
N ALA A 61 2.97 -10.74 5.37
CA ALA A 61 4.06 -10.43 4.46
C ALA A 61 4.85 -9.18 4.89
N GLY A 62 4.18 -8.15 5.40
CA GLY A 62 4.83 -6.95 5.95
C GLY A 62 5.77 -7.24 7.12
N TYR A 63 5.34 -8.04 8.10
CA TYR A 63 6.22 -8.44 9.21
C TYR A 63 7.38 -9.33 8.74
N LEU A 64 7.18 -10.10 7.68
CA LEU A 64 8.13 -11.11 7.21
C LEU A 64 8.91 -10.70 5.95
N HIS A 65 8.78 -9.46 5.46
CA HIS A 65 9.29 -9.05 4.15
C HIS A 65 10.81 -9.26 3.98
N ASP A 66 11.58 -9.11 5.07
CA ASP A 66 13.03 -9.33 5.08
C ASP A 66 13.44 -10.70 5.63
N ILE A 67 12.48 -11.55 6.02
CA ILE A 67 12.82 -12.81 6.68
C ILE A 67 13.62 -13.73 5.76
N ALA A 68 13.26 -13.75 4.47
CA ALA A 68 13.95 -14.51 3.46
C ALA A 68 15.25 -13.82 3.02
N GLU A 69 15.39 -12.50 3.16
CA GLU A 69 16.62 -11.78 2.77
C GLU A 69 17.71 -11.93 3.83
N ASP A 70 17.36 -11.74 5.11
CA ASP A 70 18.32 -11.57 6.20
C ASP A 70 18.48 -12.79 7.12
N THR A 71 17.71 -13.86 6.88
CA THR A 71 17.72 -15.05 7.73
C THR A 71 17.79 -16.34 6.90
N PRO A 72 18.11 -17.49 7.52
CA PRO A 72 18.12 -18.79 6.83
C PRO A 72 16.72 -19.35 6.49
N ILE A 73 15.64 -18.67 6.85
CA ILE A 73 14.26 -19.14 6.64
C ILE A 73 13.94 -19.09 5.14
N THR A 74 13.38 -20.19 4.63
CA THR A 74 13.04 -20.35 3.20
C THR A 74 11.53 -20.24 2.98
N ARG A 75 11.11 -20.02 1.73
CA ARG A 75 9.70 -20.10 1.32
C ARG A 75 9.02 -21.39 1.79
N GLN A 76 9.68 -22.54 1.58
CA GLN A 76 9.14 -23.82 2.02
C GLN A 76 8.96 -23.88 3.55
N ALA A 77 9.92 -23.36 4.32
CA ALA A 77 9.79 -23.31 5.77
C ALA A 77 8.62 -22.43 6.22
N LEU A 78 8.32 -21.32 5.52
CA LEU A 78 7.15 -20.49 5.80
C LEU A 78 5.84 -21.27 5.55
N LEU A 79 5.75 -21.98 4.41
CA LEU A 79 4.60 -22.83 4.12
C LEU A 79 4.42 -23.94 5.15
N ASP A 80 5.52 -24.59 5.57
CA ASP A 80 5.49 -25.63 6.60
C ASP A 80 5.05 -25.09 7.97
N MET A 81 5.29 -23.79 8.25
CA MET A 81 4.77 -23.10 9.44
C MET A 81 3.28 -22.73 9.31
N GLY A 82 2.67 -22.90 8.14
CA GLY A 82 1.28 -22.58 7.87
C GLY A 82 1.03 -21.18 7.32
N VAL A 83 2.07 -20.48 6.85
CA VAL A 83 1.91 -19.24 6.07
C VAL A 83 1.16 -19.58 4.77
N SER A 84 0.20 -18.74 4.39
CA SER A 84 -0.56 -18.93 3.16
C SER A 84 0.35 -18.81 1.92
N GLU A 85 -0.03 -19.43 0.81
CA GLU A 85 0.71 -19.28 -0.45
C GLU A 85 0.76 -17.81 -0.88
N ARG A 86 -0.36 -17.08 -0.77
CA ARG A 86 -0.42 -15.64 -1.09
C ARG A 86 0.59 -14.83 -0.28
N ALA A 87 0.65 -14.99 1.04
CA ALA A 87 1.63 -14.28 1.86
C ALA A 87 3.07 -14.68 1.51
N ALA A 88 3.32 -15.97 1.25
CA ALA A 88 4.63 -16.46 0.84
C ALA A 88 5.08 -15.89 -0.52
N ASP A 89 4.16 -15.76 -1.47
CA ASP A 89 4.41 -15.19 -2.80
C ASP A 89 4.71 -13.69 -2.71
N ILE A 90 3.98 -12.95 -1.85
CA ILE A 90 4.29 -11.54 -1.58
C ILE A 90 5.70 -11.40 -1.00
N ILE A 91 6.07 -12.21 0.00
CA ILE A 91 7.39 -12.20 0.63
C ILE A 91 8.49 -12.50 -0.39
N GLU A 92 8.32 -13.54 -1.20
CA GLU A 92 9.26 -13.90 -2.26
C GLU A 92 9.42 -12.76 -3.26
N ARG A 93 8.32 -12.13 -3.68
CA ARG A 93 8.32 -11.03 -4.65
C ARG A 93 9.04 -9.79 -4.13
N VAL A 94 8.94 -9.46 -2.84
CA VAL A 94 9.65 -8.29 -2.26
C VAL A 94 11.10 -8.58 -1.87
N THR A 95 11.53 -9.85 -1.94
CA THR A 95 12.90 -10.29 -1.60
C THR A 95 13.85 -10.08 -2.79
N ASN A 96 14.68 -9.05 -2.71
CA ASN A 96 15.55 -8.61 -3.82
C ASN A 96 16.50 -9.70 -4.33
N ARG A 97 17.07 -10.54 -3.46
CA ARG A 97 18.01 -11.60 -3.88
C ARG A 97 17.37 -12.72 -4.72
N LEU A 98 16.03 -12.75 -4.79
CA LEU A 98 15.26 -13.73 -5.58
C LEU A 98 14.85 -13.19 -6.96
N HIS A 99 15.17 -11.93 -7.27
CA HIS A 99 14.91 -11.34 -8.59
C HIS A 99 15.93 -11.81 -9.63
N ASP A 100 15.55 -11.79 -10.90
CA ASP A 100 16.42 -12.18 -12.03
C ASP A 100 17.71 -11.34 -12.10
N ASN A 101 17.63 -10.06 -11.73
CA ASN A 101 18.76 -9.15 -11.67
C ASN A 101 18.77 -8.33 -10.37
N PRO A 102 19.30 -8.89 -9.26
CA PRO A 102 19.28 -8.25 -7.95
C PRO A 102 20.05 -6.92 -7.86
N ASP A 103 20.97 -6.67 -8.80
CA ASP A 103 21.75 -5.43 -8.87
C ASP A 103 20.99 -4.30 -9.58
N ASP A 104 19.94 -4.62 -10.34
CA ASP A 104 19.07 -3.64 -10.99
C ASP A 104 17.85 -3.33 -10.12
N TYR A 105 18.05 -2.41 -9.19
CA TYR A 105 17.02 -1.97 -8.26
C TYR A 105 15.77 -1.43 -8.97
N GLN A 106 15.90 -0.77 -10.13
CA GLN A 106 14.75 -0.19 -10.84
C GLN A 106 13.91 -1.29 -11.48
N ALA A 107 14.54 -2.26 -12.14
CA ALA A 107 13.84 -3.44 -12.66
C ALA A 107 13.11 -4.20 -11.53
N GLY A 108 13.74 -4.36 -10.36
CA GLY A 108 13.11 -4.95 -9.19
C GLY A 108 11.88 -4.17 -8.70
N MET A 109 11.89 -2.83 -8.73
CA MET A 109 10.72 -2.04 -8.33
C MET A 109 9.56 -2.17 -9.32
N HIS A 110 9.84 -2.22 -10.63
CA HIS A 110 8.81 -2.49 -11.64
C HIS A 110 8.22 -3.89 -11.49
N PHE A 111 9.06 -4.90 -11.27
CA PHE A 111 8.61 -6.27 -11.01
C PHE A 111 7.73 -6.35 -9.75
N ILE A 112 8.09 -5.65 -8.68
CA ILE A 112 7.24 -5.59 -7.47
C ILE A 112 5.91 -4.86 -7.78
N ALA A 113 5.95 -3.76 -8.53
CA ALA A 113 4.79 -2.93 -8.86
C ALA A 113 3.76 -3.61 -9.78
N GLU A 114 4.10 -4.72 -10.42
CA GLU A 114 3.16 -5.56 -11.17
C GLU A 114 2.20 -6.36 -10.25
N ASP A 115 2.43 -6.37 -8.93
CA ASP A 115 1.56 -7.01 -7.94
C ASP A 115 1.14 -6.00 -6.87
N HIS A 116 -0.17 -5.85 -6.74
CA HIS A 116 -0.79 -4.91 -5.83
C HIS A 116 -0.32 -5.10 -4.37
N ASP A 117 -0.35 -6.34 -3.87
CA ASP A 117 -0.08 -6.63 -2.47
C ASP A 117 1.41 -6.47 -2.14
N ALA A 118 2.29 -6.88 -3.06
CA ALA A 118 3.72 -6.65 -2.95
C ALA A 118 4.07 -5.16 -3.02
N ALA A 119 3.37 -4.38 -3.86
CA ALA A 119 3.54 -2.94 -3.91
C ALA A 119 3.18 -2.27 -2.57
N LEU A 120 2.06 -2.65 -1.93
CA LEU A 120 1.69 -2.16 -0.59
C LEU A 120 2.78 -2.44 0.45
N VAL A 121 3.29 -3.67 0.51
CA VAL A 121 4.40 -4.02 1.41
C VAL A 121 5.64 -3.19 1.11
N LYS A 122 5.97 -2.99 -0.16
CA LYS A 122 7.16 -2.24 -0.55
C LYS A 122 7.03 -0.73 -0.31
N ILE A 123 5.82 -0.18 -0.36
CA ILE A 123 5.52 1.19 0.02
C ILE A 123 5.77 1.38 1.52
N ALA A 124 5.30 0.46 2.37
CA ALA A 124 5.54 0.51 3.82
C ALA A 124 7.04 0.41 4.16
N ASP A 125 7.77 -0.52 3.54
CA ASP A 125 9.23 -0.62 3.65
C ASP A 125 9.94 0.68 3.24
N ASN A 126 9.64 1.17 2.03
CA ASN A 126 10.22 2.40 1.49
C ASN A 126 9.97 3.59 2.42
N ALA A 127 8.73 3.73 2.90
CA ALA A 127 8.33 4.84 3.76
C ALA A 127 9.05 4.82 5.11
N HIS A 128 9.19 3.66 5.76
CA HIS A 128 9.98 3.53 6.98
C HIS A 128 11.47 3.79 6.75
N ASN A 129 12.04 3.27 5.66
CA ASN A 129 13.42 3.52 5.28
C ASN A 129 13.70 4.99 4.93
N SER A 130 12.65 5.76 4.65
CA SER A 130 12.70 7.17 4.30
C SER A 130 12.44 8.12 5.47
N LEU A 131 12.36 7.62 6.71
CA LEU A 131 12.14 8.47 7.88
C LEU A 131 13.19 9.61 7.96
N PRO A 132 12.79 10.88 8.14
CA PRO A 132 13.71 12.01 8.12
C PRO A 132 14.87 11.87 9.12
N GLU A 133 14.61 11.31 10.30
CA GLU A 133 15.63 11.04 11.32
C GLU A 133 16.66 10.01 10.88
N ARG A 134 16.21 8.95 10.19
CA ARG A 134 17.08 7.93 9.61
C ARG A 134 17.94 8.54 8.51
N VAL A 135 17.34 9.30 7.60
CA VAL A 135 18.04 9.99 6.50
C VAL A 135 19.12 10.93 7.06
N ARG A 136 18.77 11.79 8.03
CA ARG A 136 19.73 12.70 8.69
C ARG A 136 20.87 11.94 9.38
N ALA A 137 20.55 10.86 10.10
CA ALA A 137 21.57 10.07 10.80
C ALA A 137 22.52 9.34 9.83
N LEU A 138 22.02 8.83 8.70
CA LEU A 138 22.85 8.21 7.66
C LEU A 138 23.78 9.24 6.99
N ALA A 139 23.26 10.43 6.68
CA ALA A 139 24.06 11.53 6.13
C ALA A 139 25.16 11.98 7.10
N ALA A 140 24.85 12.12 8.39
CA ALA A 140 25.85 12.47 9.40
C ALA A 140 26.93 11.38 9.57
N LYS A 141 26.57 10.10 9.41
CA LYS A 141 27.50 8.98 9.52
C LYS A 141 28.43 8.86 8.30
N TRP A 142 27.95 9.24 7.12
CA TRP A 142 28.70 9.15 5.86
C TRP A 142 28.56 10.45 5.05
N PRO A 143 29.20 11.55 5.48
CA PRO A 143 29.03 12.87 4.84
C PRO A 143 29.55 12.91 3.40
N ASP A 144 30.52 12.05 3.05
CA ASP A 144 31.11 11.98 1.71
C ASP A 144 30.30 11.12 0.74
N LYS A 145 29.23 10.45 1.19
CA LYS A 145 28.38 9.64 0.32
C LYS A 145 27.23 10.50 -0.23
N PRO A 146 26.88 10.35 -1.52
CA PRO A 146 25.69 11.00 -2.04
C PRO A 146 24.45 10.54 -1.25
N PRO A 147 23.42 11.40 -1.12
CA PRO A 147 22.16 11.01 -0.53
C PRO A 147 21.61 9.75 -1.19
N VAL A 148 21.04 8.85 -0.39
CA VAL A 148 20.39 7.64 -0.92
C VAL A 148 19.08 8.07 -1.60
N THR A 149 19.08 8.19 -2.93
CA THR A 149 17.90 8.63 -3.70
C THR A 149 16.99 7.48 -4.10
N LYS A 150 17.50 6.24 -4.11
CA LYS A 150 16.78 5.06 -4.63
C LYS A 150 15.36 4.89 -4.08
N TYR A 151 15.12 5.26 -2.82
CA TYR A 151 13.77 5.17 -2.23
C TYR A 151 12.84 6.22 -2.80
N ARG A 152 13.28 7.48 -2.90
CA ARG A 152 12.52 8.54 -3.57
C ARG A 152 12.25 8.18 -5.03
N ASP A 153 13.28 7.72 -5.73
CA ASP A 153 13.19 7.41 -7.16
C ASP A 153 12.27 6.20 -7.44
N ALA A 154 12.05 5.32 -6.46
CA ALA A 154 11.11 4.18 -6.56
C ALA A 154 9.65 4.54 -6.30
N ARG A 155 9.35 5.62 -5.56
CA ARG A 155 7.98 5.94 -5.16
C ARG A 155 7.02 6.18 -6.32
N PRO A 156 7.39 6.87 -7.42
CA PRO A 156 6.47 7.05 -8.55
C PRO A 156 5.96 5.71 -9.11
N VAL A 157 6.86 4.74 -9.27
CA VAL A 157 6.53 3.40 -9.76
C VAL A 157 5.62 2.66 -8.79
N LEU A 158 5.92 2.72 -7.50
CA LEU A 158 5.14 2.03 -6.46
C LEU A 158 3.77 2.68 -6.24
N TYR A 159 3.69 4.01 -6.19
CA TYR A 159 2.44 4.74 -5.96
C TYR A 159 1.47 4.59 -7.13
N ALA A 160 1.96 4.45 -8.35
CA ALA A 160 1.12 4.20 -9.52
C ALA A 160 0.51 2.79 -9.56
N ALA A 161 0.99 1.86 -8.72
CA ALA A 161 0.55 0.45 -8.71
C ALA A 161 -0.64 0.16 -7.79
N VAL A 162 -1.03 1.11 -6.94
CA VAL A 162 -2.06 0.92 -5.89
C VAL A 162 -2.97 2.14 -5.80
N ASP A 163 -4.09 2.03 -5.11
CA ASP A 163 -4.98 3.17 -4.94
C ASP A 163 -4.36 4.25 -4.03
N VAL A 164 -4.55 5.52 -4.37
CA VAL A 164 -4.00 6.67 -3.63
C VAL A 164 -4.39 6.62 -2.15
N GLU A 165 -5.61 6.21 -1.83
CA GLU A 165 -6.09 6.10 -0.45
C GLU A 165 -5.36 5.00 0.34
N GLU A 166 -4.90 3.94 -0.32
CA GLU A 166 -4.09 2.89 0.30
C GLU A 166 -2.68 3.40 0.61
N VAL A 167 -2.08 4.16 -0.33
CA VAL A 167 -0.82 4.86 -0.10
C VAL A 167 -0.95 5.79 1.11
N ARG A 168 -2.01 6.62 1.16
CA ARG A 168 -2.26 7.55 2.27
C ARG A 168 -2.35 6.82 3.61
N LYS A 169 -3.08 5.69 3.69
CA LYS A 169 -3.19 4.88 4.93
C LYS A 169 -1.81 4.43 5.42
N ILE A 170 -0.98 3.91 4.52
CA ILE A 170 0.37 3.45 4.87
C ILE A 170 1.23 4.62 5.33
N LEU A 171 1.30 5.70 4.54
CA LEU A 171 2.14 6.87 4.85
C LEU A 171 1.72 7.54 6.16
N ALA A 172 0.42 7.68 6.42
CA ALA A 172 -0.09 8.27 7.65
C ALA A 172 0.31 7.48 8.91
N ARG A 173 0.51 6.16 8.79
CA ARG A 173 0.96 5.31 9.91
C ARG A 173 2.46 5.33 10.10
N VAL A 174 3.25 5.27 9.02
CA VAL A 174 4.68 5.00 9.12
C VAL A 174 5.58 6.20 8.85
N ASN A 175 5.18 7.11 7.95
CA ASN A 175 5.96 8.30 7.61
C ASN A 175 5.06 9.42 7.06
N PRO A 176 4.36 10.17 7.93
CA PRO A 176 3.45 11.24 7.52
C PRO A 176 4.11 12.38 6.74
N TRP A 177 5.44 12.52 6.84
CA TRP A 177 6.19 13.53 6.09
C TRP A 177 6.12 13.33 4.57
N LEU A 178 5.86 12.10 4.12
CA LEU A 178 5.70 11.78 2.71
C LEU A 178 4.31 12.10 2.16
N LEU A 179 3.33 12.43 3.01
CA LEU A 179 1.99 12.82 2.54
C LEU A 179 2.07 14.10 1.70
N LYS A 180 2.88 15.08 2.13
CA LYS A 180 3.09 16.30 1.33
C LYS A 180 3.68 15.98 -0.06
N GLU A 181 4.64 15.07 -0.12
CA GLU A 181 5.24 14.64 -1.38
C GLU A 181 4.22 13.93 -2.29
N LEU A 182 3.34 13.12 -1.71
CA LEU A 182 2.23 12.50 -2.44
C LEU A 182 1.24 13.56 -2.95
N ASP A 183 0.87 14.53 -2.12
CA ASP A 183 -0.04 15.63 -2.48
C ASP A 183 0.55 16.47 -3.63
N ASP A 184 1.80 16.94 -3.48
CA ASP A 184 2.50 17.73 -4.51
C ASP A 184 2.52 16.97 -5.86
N ARG A 185 2.70 15.64 -5.82
CA ARG A 185 2.74 14.79 -7.02
C ARG A 185 1.36 14.64 -7.68
N LEU A 186 0.29 14.56 -6.92
CA LEU A 186 -1.07 14.47 -7.45
C LEU A 186 -1.48 15.80 -8.09
N ASP A 187 -1.07 16.93 -7.50
CA ASP A 187 -1.30 18.26 -8.07
C ASP A 187 -0.54 18.46 -9.39
N ASP A 188 0.70 17.95 -9.50
CA ASP A 188 1.49 18.00 -10.74
C ASP A 188 0.91 17.09 -11.86
N GLU A 189 0.17 16.04 -11.49
CA GLU A 189 -0.48 15.11 -12.43
C GLU A 189 -1.90 15.57 -12.84
N ASP A 190 -2.52 16.46 -12.05
CA ASP A 190 -3.80 17.10 -12.35
C ASP A 190 -3.61 18.25 -13.37
N ASP A 191 -3.37 17.90 -14.64
CA ASP A 191 -3.37 18.85 -15.78
C ASP A 191 -4.79 19.33 -16.16
N THR A 192 -5.75 19.24 -15.24
CA THR A 192 -7.11 19.74 -15.46
C THR A 192 -7.07 21.26 -15.54
N ASP A 193 -7.14 21.78 -16.76
CA ASP A 193 -7.33 23.21 -17.03
C ASP A 193 -8.76 23.62 -16.60
N TYR A 194 -8.93 23.87 -15.30
CA TYR A 194 -10.17 24.36 -14.72
C TYR A 194 -10.61 25.73 -15.29
N GLU A 195 -9.76 26.43 -16.06
CA GLU A 195 -10.13 27.68 -16.74
C GLU A 195 -10.84 27.46 -18.09
N ASN A 196 -10.83 26.25 -18.65
CA ASN A 196 -11.47 25.92 -19.94
C ASN A 196 -12.65 24.92 -19.84
N LEU A 197 -13.26 24.78 -18.66
CA LEU A 197 -14.52 24.04 -18.51
C LEU A 197 -15.67 24.80 -19.18
N THR A 198 -15.92 24.54 -20.47
CA THR A 198 -17.15 24.95 -21.14
C THR A 198 -18.29 24.08 -20.63
N TYR A 199 -19.16 24.65 -19.79
CA TYR A 199 -20.47 24.05 -19.52
C TYR A 199 -21.27 24.08 -20.83
N ASP A 200 -21.41 22.93 -21.48
CA ASP A 200 -22.36 22.81 -22.59
C ASP A 200 -23.76 23.13 -22.09
N ASP A 201 -24.44 23.94 -22.90
CA ASP A 201 -25.69 24.67 -22.62
C ASP A 201 -26.69 23.94 -21.74
N ALA A 202 -27.11 24.62 -20.67
CA ALA A 202 -28.42 24.37 -20.06
C ALA A 202 -29.50 24.57 -21.16
N PRO A 203 -30.49 23.68 -21.31
CA PRO A 203 -31.52 23.86 -22.31
C PRO A 203 -32.25 25.17 -22.04
N THR A 204 -32.12 26.12 -22.96
CA THR A 204 -32.80 27.42 -22.93
C THR A 204 -34.30 27.18 -22.77
N ALA A 205 -34.85 27.60 -21.64
CA ALA A 205 -36.29 27.58 -21.41
C ALA A 205 -36.98 28.45 -22.48
N GLU A 206 -37.90 27.85 -23.24
CA GLU A 206 -38.71 28.57 -24.21
C GLU A 206 -39.56 29.66 -23.51
N PRO A 207 -39.78 30.82 -24.17
CA PRO A 207 -40.50 31.92 -23.56
C PRO A 207 -41.99 31.58 -23.43
N VAL A 208 -42.51 31.70 -22.21
CA VAL A 208 -43.94 31.58 -21.90
C VAL A 208 -44.71 32.71 -22.59
N PRO A 209 -45.79 32.44 -23.35
CA PRO A 209 -46.57 33.48 -24.01
C PRO A 209 -47.41 34.28 -22.98
N ALA A 210 -47.51 35.58 -23.23
CA ALA A 210 -48.23 36.55 -22.39
C ALA A 210 -49.76 36.30 -22.36
N PRO A 211 -50.46 36.69 -21.28
CA PRO A 211 -51.88 36.41 -21.13
C PRO A 211 -52.74 37.31 -22.05
N GLU A 212 -53.64 36.69 -22.81
CA GLU A 212 -54.64 37.39 -23.63
C GLU A 212 -55.62 38.18 -22.75
N THR A 213 -55.69 39.49 -22.98
CA THR A 213 -56.72 40.35 -22.40
C THR A 213 -58.03 40.20 -23.16
N ALA A 214 -59.09 39.89 -22.42
CA ALA A 214 -60.45 39.68 -22.87
C ALA A 214 -61.00 40.79 -23.79
N ALA A 215 -61.63 40.38 -24.89
CA ALA A 215 -62.54 41.21 -25.67
C ALA A 215 -63.95 40.58 -25.68
N SER A 216 -64.83 41.33 -25.02
CA SER A 216 -66.29 41.31 -24.98
C SER A 216 -67.06 40.54 -26.06
N ARG A 217 -68.01 39.71 -25.60
CA ARG A 217 -69.21 39.29 -26.38
C ARG A 217 -70.12 40.49 -26.67
N PRO A 218 -70.92 40.38 -27.73
CA PRO A 218 -72.35 40.69 -27.57
C PRO A 218 -73.26 39.58 -28.12
N ASP A 219 -74.37 39.38 -27.41
CA ASP A 219 -75.77 39.12 -27.82
C ASP A 219 -75.99 38.43 -29.19
N GLY A 220 -76.65 37.29 -29.32
CA GLY A 220 -77.96 36.92 -28.78
C GLY A 220 -79.01 37.01 -29.90
N ALA A 221 -79.56 35.89 -30.37
CA ALA A 221 -80.91 35.79 -30.95
C ALA A 221 -81.26 34.34 -31.36
N SER A 222 -82.33 33.85 -30.71
CA SER A 222 -83.39 32.93 -31.17
C SER A 222 -83.05 31.59 -31.82
#